data_AF-A0A5K1K889-F1
#
_entry.id   AF-A0A5K1K889-F1
#
_cell.length_a   1.000
_cell.length_b   1.000
_cell.length_c   1.000
_cell.angle_alpha   90.00
_cell.angle_beta   90.00
_cell.angle_gamma   90.00
#
_symmetry.space_group_name_H-M   'P 1'
#
loop_
_entity.id
_entity.type
_entity.pdbx_description
1 polymer ?
#
loop_
_entity_poly.entity_id
_entity_poly.type
_entity_poly.pdbx_seq_one_letter_code
_entity_poly.pdbx_strand_id
1 'polypeptide(L)'
;MLSDVNKAHLHAFDVLIWFKERSLLKRLANQDLMEDRKSKIVERLQELGYTEDDFPEDLDAWDKLVDQPKPLTDRIWNNIRPKLEKLLAIEKEHRAQQAVVDRINNRLDILVQWYEEYIEENFADAERGLMPNRHDARELPSLITIALEDDGQGTLSREAFLATAEQMLADTDAYKARAKRELADILCEHSAVKVLKLNDLPADDVLQGPLAYFRCLWRCTAVTSVDGCPLLTYEQLHAHWREAHPDDPWLLQGEEGYRYTAVSIPDLCPESLPSVARSALFAAPIRLETPREVVDGWVREGRLFCTCEHPGMPLPGEMNWAKLVSVVSCLKSASVLTHLLTRHDGGLALSPPLPVARRTRRLQGKHSPNHVLRPAHSLVAGYGCCVKFLPAGTDTAVASVRATVDDACRAQIEERLAARPDPGAVAVCRICKGLSRKTPLQMRRRLRYLRLPERPEEIVWHLRCCHGKEFEKRDILFFIDSEAKTRLVAHCGRGLAMVIANSLQEAQKLLLESPCTVAPRRRHNRVEVGGSFSAAPFIVINQR
;
A
#
# COMPACT_ATOMS: atom_id res chain seq x y z
N MET A 1 65.81 -26.21 13.71
CA MET A 1 64.36 -26.49 13.65
C MET A 1 63.51 -25.23 13.90
N LEU A 2 63.33 -24.70 15.11
CA LEU A 2 62.47 -23.50 15.33
C LEU A 2 62.97 -22.24 14.61
N SER A 3 64.29 -22.05 14.51
CA SER A 3 64.89 -20.94 13.73
C SER A 3 64.61 -21.05 12.24
N ASP A 4 64.60 -22.27 11.68
CA ASP A 4 64.34 -22.51 10.26
C ASP A 4 62.87 -22.28 9.90
N VAL A 5 61.97 -22.64 10.82
CA VAL A 5 60.52 -22.39 10.69
C VAL A 5 60.24 -20.88 10.67
N ASN A 6 60.84 -20.11 11.58
CA ASN A 6 60.67 -18.64 11.59
C ASN A 6 61.22 -17.98 10.31
N LYS A 7 62.35 -18.44 9.79
CA LYS A 7 62.90 -17.95 8.51
C LYS A 7 61.97 -18.25 7.33
N ALA A 8 61.40 -19.46 7.29
CA ALA A 8 60.43 -19.83 6.25
C ALA A 8 59.15 -18.99 6.33
N HIS A 9 58.64 -18.69 7.53
CA HIS A 9 57.48 -17.83 7.72
C HIS A 9 57.73 -16.37 7.32
N LEU A 10 58.87 -15.79 7.70
CA LEU A 10 59.24 -14.43 7.28
C LEU A 10 59.39 -14.34 5.76
N HIS A 11 60.08 -15.30 5.14
CA HIS A 11 60.19 -15.34 3.68
C HIS A 11 58.83 -15.45 2.99
N ALA A 12 57.93 -16.31 3.48
CA ALA A 12 56.57 -16.42 2.93
C ALA A 12 55.77 -15.12 3.06
N PHE A 13 55.94 -14.38 4.16
CA PHE A 13 55.33 -13.08 4.37
C PHE A 13 55.87 -12.02 3.40
N ASP A 14 57.20 -11.95 3.22
CA ASP A 14 57.84 -11.03 2.27
C ASP A 14 57.39 -11.30 0.83
N VAL A 15 57.27 -12.58 0.45
CA VAL A 15 56.75 -12.98 -0.87
C VAL A 15 55.29 -12.53 -1.07
N LEU A 16 54.46 -12.62 -0.02
CA LEU A 16 53.07 -12.13 -0.08
C LEU A 16 52.98 -10.61 -0.19
N ILE A 17 53.82 -9.87 0.54
CA ILE A 17 53.92 -8.40 0.41
C ILE A 17 54.34 -8.04 -1.00
N TRP A 18 55.44 -8.60 -1.49
CA TRP A 18 55.94 -8.35 -2.85
C TRP A 18 54.87 -8.66 -3.90
N PHE A 19 54.12 -9.77 -3.76
CA PHE A 19 53.05 -10.11 -4.70
C PHE A 19 51.90 -9.09 -4.67
N LYS A 20 51.52 -8.58 -3.49
CA LYS A 20 50.51 -7.52 -3.35
C LYS A 20 50.97 -6.21 -3.97
N GLU A 21 52.18 -5.77 -3.66
CA GLU A 21 52.78 -4.55 -4.19
C GLU A 21 52.91 -4.62 -5.72
N ARG A 22 53.45 -5.73 -6.25
CA ARG A 22 53.58 -5.93 -7.69
C ARG A 22 52.22 -5.97 -8.39
N SER A 23 51.21 -6.57 -7.77
CA SER A 23 49.84 -6.59 -8.28
C SER A 23 49.19 -5.21 -8.30
N LEU A 24 49.43 -4.39 -7.25
CA LEU A 24 48.94 -3.03 -7.17
C LEU A 24 49.62 -2.13 -8.21
N LEU A 25 50.96 -2.17 -8.30
CA LEU A 25 51.72 -1.43 -9.30
C LEU A 25 51.28 -1.79 -10.72
N LYS A 26 51.04 -3.08 -11.00
CA LYS A 26 50.51 -3.53 -12.29
C LYS A 26 49.11 -2.99 -12.56
N ARG A 27 48.25 -2.89 -11.54
CA ARG A 27 46.89 -2.36 -11.67
C ARG A 27 46.93 -0.86 -11.99
N LEU A 28 47.73 -0.09 -11.25
CA LEU A 28 47.90 1.35 -11.48
C LEU A 28 48.47 1.61 -12.88
N ALA A 29 49.55 0.92 -13.26
CA ALA A 29 50.11 1.05 -14.60
C ALA A 29 49.12 0.66 -15.71
N ASN A 30 48.26 -0.34 -15.48
CA ASN A 30 47.20 -0.70 -16.42
C ASN A 30 46.12 0.38 -16.49
N GLN A 31 45.79 1.02 -15.37
CA GLN A 31 44.82 2.10 -15.31
C GLN A 31 45.34 3.34 -16.05
N ASP A 32 46.59 3.74 -15.83
CA ASP A 32 47.23 4.85 -16.57
C ASP A 32 47.20 4.59 -18.08
N LEU A 33 47.47 3.35 -18.51
CA LEU A 33 47.40 2.96 -19.92
C LEU A 33 45.97 2.98 -20.48
N MET A 34 44.96 2.67 -19.65
CA MET A 34 43.55 2.74 -20.04
C MET A 34 43.09 4.19 -20.17
N GLU A 35 43.47 5.06 -19.23
CA GLU A 35 43.17 6.49 -19.27
C GLU A 35 43.83 7.18 -20.46
N ASP A 36 45.13 6.94 -20.72
CA ASP A 36 45.84 7.45 -21.90
C ASP A 36 45.20 6.96 -23.21
N ARG A 37 44.81 5.68 -23.26
CA ARG A 37 44.11 5.11 -24.40
C ARG A 37 42.75 5.78 -24.61
N LYS A 38 41.97 5.97 -23.55
CA LYS A 38 40.65 6.61 -23.59
C LYS A 38 40.77 8.04 -24.11
N SER A 39 41.69 8.83 -23.54
CA SER A 39 41.96 10.20 -23.99
C SER A 39 42.33 10.27 -25.47
N LYS A 40 43.20 9.37 -25.96
CA LYS A 40 43.57 9.31 -27.39
C LYS A 40 42.43 8.87 -28.31
N ILE A 41 41.55 7.98 -27.83
CA ILE A 41 40.36 7.59 -28.59
C ILE A 41 39.39 8.79 -28.67
N VAL A 42 39.17 9.48 -27.56
CA VAL A 42 38.31 10.68 -27.48
C VAL A 42 38.83 11.78 -28.40
N GLU A 43 40.11 12.12 -28.31
CA GLU A 43 40.77 13.12 -29.17
C GLU A 43 40.58 12.78 -30.66
N ARG A 44 40.82 11.53 -31.07
CA ARG A 44 40.62 11.11 -32.46
C ARG A 44 39.16 11.09 -32.90
N LEU A 45 38.21 10.86 -32.00
CA LEU A 45 36.78 10.98 -32.32
C LEU A 45 36.38 12.45 -32.47
N GLN A 46 36.93 13.34 -31.64
CA GLN A 46 36.75 14.79 -31.75
C GLN A 46 37.32 15.34 -33.07
N GLU A 47 38.49 14.85 -33.51
CA GLU A 47 39.06 15.16 -34.83
C GLU A 47 38.14 14.73 -35.99
N LEU A 48 37.34 13.68 -35.79
CA LEU A 48 36.34 13.21 -36.76
C LEU A 48 35.01 13.99 -36.68
N GLY A 49 34.88 14.94 -35.76
CA GLY A 49 33.70 15.79 -35.59
C GLY A 49 32.65 15.27 -34.62
N TYR A 50 32.97 14.24 -33.81
CA TYR A 50 32.10 13.81 -32.71
C TYR A 50 32.32 14.66 -31.46
N THR A 51 31.25 14.94 -30.72
CA THR A 51 31.34 15.64 -29.42
C THR A 51 31.29 14.63 -28.27
N GLU A 52 31.68 15.04 -27.06
CA GLU A 52 31.60 14.17 -25.89
C GLU A 52 30.15 13.72 -25.60
N ASP A 53 29.17 14.58 -25.90
CA ASP A 53 27.74 14.25 -25.81
C ASP A 53 27.33 13.08 -26.71
N ASP A 54 28.12 12.75 -27.74
CA ASP A 54 27.86 11.61 -28.62
C ASP A 54 28.26 10.27 -28.01
N PHE A 55 29.01 10.28 -26.91
CA PHE A 55 29.57 9.08 -26.33
C PHE A 55 28.55 8.38 -25.43
N PRO A 56 28.36 7.06 -25.58
CA PRO A 56 27.41 6.32 -24.77
C PRO A 56 27.87 6.25 -23.31
N GLU A 57 26.97 6.57 -22.38
CA GLU A 57 27.27 6.54 -20.94
C GLU A 57 27.32 5.12 -20.37
N ASP A 58 26.43 4.23 -20.84
CA ASP A 58 26.19 2.90 -20.23
C ASP A 58 26.26 1.73 -21.23
N LEU A 59 27.21 1.76 -22.17
CA LEU A 59 27.40 0.65 -23.10
C LEU A 59 28.62 -0.19 -22.73
N ASP A 60 28.33 -1.36 -22.18
CA ASP A 60 29.25 -2.49 -21.98
C ASP A 60 30.15 -2.79 -23.20
N ALA A 61 29.67 -2.49 -24.41
CA ALA A 61 30.40 -2.61 -25.67
C ALA A 61 31.43 -1.49 -25.90
N TRP A 62 31.16 -0.27 -25.42
CA TRP A 62 32.07 0.87 -25.45
C TRP A 62 33.28 0.62 -24.54
N ASP A 63 33.04 0.27 -23.27
CA ASP A 63 34.10 -0.03 -22.31
C ASP A 63 35.01 -1.15 -22.81
N LYS A 64 34.45 -2.20 -23.42
CA LYS A 64 35.25 -3.28 -24.01
C LYS A 64 36.23 -2.81 -25.10
N LEU A 65 35.96 -1.71 -25.78
CA LEU A 65 36.82 -1.15 -26.83
C LEU A 65 37.82 -0.11 -26.28
N VAL A 66 37.34 0.72 -25.35
CA VAL A 66 38.06 1.88 -24.81
C VAL A 66 38.94 1.48 -23.63
N ASP A 67 38.42 0.68 -22.69
CA ASP A 67 39.05 0.32 -21.42
C ASP A 67 39.97 -0.91 -21.52
N GLN A 68 40.87 -0.88 -22.51
CA GLN A 68 41.88 -1.93 -22.71
C GLN A 68 43.26 -1.43 -22.23
N PRO A 69 44.01 -2.20 -21.42
CA PRO A 69 45.34 -1.81 -20.93
C PRO A 69 46.41 -2.02 -22.01
N LYS A 70 46.22 -1.41 -23.19
CA LYS A 70 47.10 -1.48 -24.34
C LYS A 70 47.17 -0.11 -25.02
N PRO A 71 48.36 0.40 -25.35
CA PRO A 71 48.48 1.69 -26.02
C PRO A 71 47.72 1.68 -27.35
N LEU A 72 47.11 2.82 -27.70
CA LEU A 72 46.42 2.99 -28.97
C LEU A 72 47.44 3.14 -30.10
N THR A 73 47.55 2.13 -30.97
CA THR A 73 48.35 2.18 -32.21
C THR A 73 47.44 2.42 -33.41
N ASP A 74 47.97 2.90 -34.53
CA ASP A 74 47.17 3.16 -35.75
C ASP A 74 46.47 1.90 -36.27
N ARG A 75 47.12 0.73 -36.17
CA ARG A 75 46.50 -0.54 -36.51
C ARG A 75 45.31 -0.85 -35.59
N ILE A 76 45.45 -0.64 -34.28
CA ILE A 76 44.35 -0.87 -33.33
C ILE A 76 43.22 0.13 -33.60
N TRP A 77 43.56 1.40 -33.81
CA TRP A 77 42.61 2.46 -34.16
C TRP A 77 41.77 2.08 -35.38
N ASN A 78 42.42 1.73 -36.49
CA ASN A 78 41.74 1.36 -37.73
C ASN A 78 40.81 0.13 -37.57
N ASN A 79 41.11 -0.76 -36.61
CA ASN A 79 40.26 -1.92 -36.30
C ASN A 79 39.07 -1.58 -35.39
N ILE A 80 39.22 -0.65 -34.45
CA ILE A 80 38.15 -0.29 -33.49
C ILE A 80 37.27 0.84 -34.00
N ARG A 81 37.80 1.76 -34.82
CA ARG A 81 37.10 2.91 -35.39
C ARG A 81 35.72 2.55 -35.97
N PRO A 82 35.57 1.59 -36.91
CA PRO A 82 34.25 1.27 -37.46
C PRO A 82 33.27 0.71 -36.41
N LYS A 83 33.77 0.12 -35.32
CA LYS A 83 32.93 -0.35 -34.20
C LYS A 83 32.47 0.81 -33.34
N LEU A 84 33.36 1.76 -33.07
CA LEU A 84 33.05 2.98 -32.34
C LEU A 84 32.02 3.82 -33.13
N GLU A 85 32.25 4.08 -34.42
CA GLU A 85 31.31 4.82 -35.29
C GLU A 85 29.93 4.17 -35.31
N LYS A 86 29.85 2.83 -35.33
CA LYS A 86 28.57 2.10 -35.23
C LYS A 86 27.87 2.33 -33.88
N LEU A 87 28.61 2.29 -32.77
CA LEU A 87 28.04 2.54 -31.44
C LEU A 87 27.56 3.99 -31.31
N LEU A 88 28.35 4.96 -31.78
CA LEU A 88 28.00 6.38 -31.78
C LEU A 88 26.75 6.66 -32.63
N ALA A 89 26.58 5.97 -33.76
CA ALA A 89 25.37 6.08 -34.59
C ALA A 89 24.12 5.57 -33.86
N ILE A 90 24.24 4.45 -33.14
CA ILE A 90 23.14 3.91 -32.31
C ILE A 90 22.80 4.88 -31.18
N GLU A 91 23.81 5.41 -30.48
CA GLU A 91 23.61 6.35 -29.39
C GLU A 91 22.99 7.67 -29.86
N LYS A 92 23.40 8.16 -31.03
CA LYS A 92 22.80 9.35 -31.63
C LYS A 92 21.33 9.16 -31.97
N GLU A 93 20.97 7.99 -32.51
CA GLU A 93 19.56 7.64 -32.77
C GLU A 93 18.77 7.52 -31.46
N HIS A 94 19.33 6.86 -30.45
CA HIS A 94 18.73 6.73 -29.13
C HIS A 94 18.48 8.11 -28.49
N ARG A 95 19.46 9.02 -28.50
CA ARG A 95 19.29 10.40 -28.02
C ARG A 95 18.27 11.19 -28.84
N ALA A 96 18.21 11.01 -30.15
CA ALA A 96 17.19 11.64 -30.98
C ALA A 96 15.78 11.20 -30.58
N GLN A 97 15.58 9.89 -30.34
CA GLN A 97 14.32 9.32 -29.86
C GLN A 97 13.99 9.82 -28.45
N GLN A 98 14.96 9.82 -27.54
CA GLN A 98 14.77 10.34 -26.17
C GLN A 98 14.40 11.82 -26.20
N ALA A 99 15.05 12.64 -27.05
CA ALA A 99 14.72 14.05 -27.20
C ALA A 99 13.29 14.27 -27.72
N VAL A 100 12.76 13.36 -28.57
CA VAL A 100 11.34 13.37 -28.98
C VAL A 100 10.44 13.09 -27.78
N VAL A 101 10.73 12.02 -27.02
CA VAL A 101 9.98 11.63 -25.82
C VAL A 101 9.97 12.75 -24.78
N ASP A 102 11.13 13.37 -24.53
CA ASP A 102 11.25 14.49 -23.59
C ASP A 102 10.42 15.69 -24.02
N ARG A 103 10.40 16.03 -25.31
CA ARG A 103 9.54 17.11 -25.83
C ARG A 103 8.07 16.81 -25.64
N ILE A 104 7.64 15.59 -25.93
CA ILE A 104 6.25 15.15 -25.74
C ILE A 104 5.88 15.23 -24.24
N ASN A 105 6.75 14.75 -23.35
CA ASN A 105 6.51 14.79 -21.91
C ASN A 105 6.41 16.22 -21.37
N ASN A 106 7.32 17.09 -21.78
CA ASN A 106 7.29 18.51 -21.41
C ASN A 106 5.98 19.19 -21.88
N ARG A 107 5.48 18.80 -23.05
CA ARG A 107 4.19 19.28 -23.56
C ARG A 107 3.01 18.75 -22.75
N LEU A 108 3.00 17.46 -22.44
CA LEU A 108 1.97 16.86 -21.59
C LEU A 108 1.92 17.53 -20.22
N ASP A 109 3.07 17.91 -19.64
CA ASP A 109 3.10 18.65 -18.37
C ASP A 109 2.33 19.98 -18.47
N ILE A 110 2.53 20.73 -19.55
CA ILE A 110 1.83 21.99 -19.82
C ILE A 110 0.34 21.75 -20.05
N LEU A 111 -0.02 20.74 -20.85
CA LEU A 111 -1.42 20.42 -21.14
C LEU A 111 -2.18 19.95 -19.90
N VAL A 112 -1.55 19.14 -19.04
CA VAL A 112 -2.14 18.71 -17.77
C VAL A 112 -2.33 19.89 -16.82
N GLN A 113 -1.41 20.85 -16.80
CA GLN A 113 -1.61 22.08 -16.04
C GLN A 113 -2.86 22.83 -16.53
N TRP A 114 -3.02 23.03 -17.84
CA TRP A 114 -4.21 23.69 -18.39
C TRP A 114 -5.49 22.90 -18.16
N TYR A 115 -5.41 21.57 -18.18
CA TYR A 115 -6.52 20.70 -17.80
C TYR A 115 -6.95 20.92 -16.35
N GLU A 116 -6.01 20.96 -15.39
CA GLU A 116 -6.33 21.23 -13.99
C GLU A 116 -6.99 22.61 -13.81
N GLU A 117 -6.44 23.65 -14.44
CA GLU A 117 -7.03 25.00 -14.46
C GLU A 117 -8.45 24.97 -15.06
N TYR A 118 -8.64 24.27 -16.17
CA TYR A 118 -9.95 24.13 -16.82
C TYR A 118 -10.96 23.41 -15.92
N ILE A 119 -10.57 22.32 -15.27
CA ILE A 119 -11.44 21.58 -14.35
C ILE A 119 -11.83 22.45 -13.14
N GLU A 120 -10.89 23.23 -12.60
CA GLU A 120 -11.14 24.16 -11.51
C GLU A 120 -12.11 25.30 -11.89
N GLU A 121 -11.98 25.86 -13.09
CA GLU A 121 -12.80 26.97 -13.57
C GLU A 121 -14.23 26.55 -13.96
N ASN A 122 -14.43 25.31 -14.43
CA ASN A 122 -15.68 24.91 -15.12
C ASN A 122 -16.55 23.89 -14.36
N PHE A 123 -16.07 23.28 -13.27
CA PHE A 123 -16.80 22.21 -12.58
C PHE A 123 -16.92 22.43 -11.07
N ALA A 124 -18.02 21.97 -10.50
CA ALA A 124 -18.22 22.00 -9.05
C ALA A 124 -17.36 20.94 -8.34
N ASP A 125 -17.01 21.14 -7.07
CA ASP A 125 -16.14 20.25 -6.27
C ASP A 125 -16.51 18.76 -6.38
N ALA A 126 -17.81 18.45 -6.33
CA ALA A 126 -18.29 17.07 -6.43
C ALA A 126 -18.01 16.45 -7.81
N GLU A 127 -18.08 17.24 -8.88
CA GLU A 127 -17.76 16.79 -10.24
C GLU A 127 -16.25 16.74 -10.45
N ARG A 128 -15.50 17.72 -9.92
CA ARG A 128 -14.02 17.77 -9.95
C ARG A 128 -13.42 16.50 -9.35
N GLY A 129 -13.98 16.03 -8.24
CA GLY A 129 -13.54 14.78 -7.59
C GLY A 129 -13.66 13.53 -8.48
N LEU A 130 -14.50 13.57 -9.52
CA LEU A 130 -14.69 12.47 -10.49
C LEU A 130 -13.83 12.62 -11.76
N MET A 131 -13.04 13.68 -11.87
CA MET A 131 -12.18 13.92 -13.04
C MET A 131 -10.83 13.20 -12.87
N PRO A 132 -10.23 12.65 -13.96
CA PRO A 132 -8.93 11.99 -13.92
C PRO A 132 -7.87 12.87 -13.25
N ASN A 133 -7.05 12.28 -12.37
CA ASN A 133 -5.96 12.98 -11.69
C ASN A 133 -4.85 13.42 -12.67
N ARG A 134 -3.81 14.11 -12.20
CA ARG A 134 -2.76 14.62 -13.08
C ARG A 134 -2.09 13.51 -13.89
N HIS A 135 -1.83 12.36 -13.29
CA HIS A 135 -1.26 11.20 -13.98
C HIS A 135 -2.18 10.68 -15.07
N ASP A 136 -3.42 10.34 -14.73
CA ASP A 136 -4.39 9.76 -15.65
C ASP A 136 -4.82 10.74 -16.75
N ALA A 137 -4.78 12.05 -16.47
CA ALA A 137 -5.03 13.09 -17.45
C ALA A 137 -3.99 13.06 -18.58
N ARG A 138 -2.71 12.75 -18.29
CA ARG A 138 -1.67 12.58 -19.32
C ARG A 138 -2.03 11.48 -20.32
N GLU A 139 -2.80 10.50 -19.88
CA GLU A 139 -3.19 9.33 -20.66
C GLU A 139 -4.48 9.56 -21.47
N LEU A 140 -5.07 10.76 -21.42
CA LEU A 140 -6.24 11.09 -22.24
C LEU A 140 -5.84 11.17 -23.72
N PRO A 141 -6.50 10.40 -24.62
CA PRO A 141 -6.18 10.41 -26.05
C PRO A 141 -6.13 11.79 -26.69
N SER A 142 -7.03 12.70 -26.29
CA SER A 142 -7.07 14.08 -26.77
C SER A 142 -5.81 14.86 -26.42
N LEU A 143 -5.27 14.70 -25.20
CA LEU A 143 -4.06 15.42 -24.77
C LEU A 143 -2.80 14.80 -25.39
N ILE A 144 -2.76 13.46 -25.49
CA ILE A 144 -1.68 12.74 -26.19
C ILE A 144 -1.61 13.20 -27.65
N THR A 145 -2.76 13.33 -28.32
CA THR A 145 -2.82 13.77 -29.73
C THR A 145 -2.17 15.13 -29.90
N ILE A 146 -2.55 16.13 -29.08
CA ILE A 146 -1.95 17.48 -29.12
C ILE A 146 -0.45 17.43 -28.81
N ALA A 147 -0.04 16.62 -27.82
CA ALA A 147 1.37 16.52 -27.43
C ALA A 147 2.25 15.94 -28.55
N LEU A 148 1.71 14.99 -29.32
CA LEU A 148 2.39 14.31 -30.43
C LEU A 148 2.47 15.15 -31.72
N GLU A 149 1.66 16.21 -31.86
CA GLU A 149 1.71 17.08 -33.05
C GLU A 149 3.13 17.62 -33.29
N ASP A 150 3.59 17.53 -34.54
CA ASP A 150 4.93 17.96 -34.98
C ASP A 150 6.09 17.37 -34.14
N ASP A 151 6.00 16.10 -33.71
CA ASP A 151 7.02 15.41 -32.88
C ASP A 151 7.38 16.20 -31.59
N GLY A 152 6.36 16.84 -31.01
CA GLY A 152 6.53 17.68 -29.84
C GLY A 152 7.18 19.04 -30.13
N GLN A 153 7.34 19.45 -31.40
CA GLN A 153 7.98 20.71 -31.79
C GLN A 153 6.96 21.83 -32.03
N GLY A 154 7.32 23.06 -31.65
CA GLY A 154 6.47 24.24 -31.78
C GLY A 154 5.84 24.70 -30.46
N THR A 155 5.21 25.87 -30.48
CA THR A 155 4.57 26.48 -29.32
C THR A 155 3.15 25.95 -29.16
N LEU A 156 2.85 25.36 -28.00
CA LEU A 156 1.47 25.06 -27.63
C LEU A 156 0.72 26.37 -27.35
N SER A 157 -0.49 26.53 -27.91
CA SER A 157 -1.38 27.64 -27.59
C SER A 157 -2.53 27.17 -26.71
N ARG A 158 -2.96 28.01 -25.76
CA ARG A 158 -4.12 27.73 -24.91
C ARG A 158 -5.41 27.62 -25.74
N GLU A 159 -5.48 28.33 -26.87
CA GLU A 159 -6.60 28.27 -27.81
C GLU A 159 -6.73 26.89 -28.46
N ALA A 160 -5.63 26.26 -28.86
CA ALA A 160 -5.64 24.90 -29.43
C ALA A 160 -6.11 23.85 -28.38
N PHE A 161 -5.68 24.02 -27.13
CA PHE A 161 -6.18 23.22 -26.02
C PHE A 161 -7.70 23.38 -25.84
N LEU A 162 -8.19 24.62 -25.74
CA LEU A 162 -9.62 24.90 -25.56
C LEU A 162 -10.47 24.41 -26.74
N ALA A 163 -9.94 24.45 -27.96
CA ALA A 163 -10.60 23.88 -29.14
C ALA A 163 -10.80 22.35 -29.04
N THR A 164 -10.05 21.67 -28.18
CA THR A 164 -10.12 20.22 -27.94
C THR A 164 -10.93 19.87 -26.69
N ALA A 165 -11.48 20.85 -25.98
CA ALA A 165 -12.16 20.63 -24.70
C ALA A 165 -13.33 19.63 -24.79
N GLU A 166 -14.13 19.67 -25.86
CA GLU A 166 -15.25 18.73 -26.05
C GLU A 166 -14.76 17.27 -26.15
N GLN A 167 -13.69 17.03 -26.93
CA GLN A 167 -13.11 15.69 -27.06
C GLN A 167 -12.45 15.24 -25.75
N MET A 168 -11.78 16.13 -25.04
CA MET A 168 -11.18 15.86 -23.73
C MET A 168 -12.24 15.46 -22.69
N LEU A 169 -13.42 16.08 -22.72
CA LEU A 169 -14.53 15.70 -21.84
C LEU A 169 -15.11 14.34 -22.23
N ALA A 170 -15.21 14.03 -23.53
CA ALA A 170 -15.61 12.70 -23.99
C ALA A 170 -14.61 11.61 -23.53
N ASP A 171 -13.31 11.88 -23.62
CA ASP A 171 -12.26 10.97 -23.14
C ASP A 171 -12.32 10.81 -21.61
N THR A 172 -12.64 11.89 -20.89
CA THR A 172 -12.85 11.89 -19.45
C THR A 172 -14.05 11.02 -19.04
N ASP A 173 -15.13 11.05 -19.80
CA ASP A 173 -16.29 10.18 -19.54
C ASP A 173 -15.98 8.71 -19.85
N ALA A 174 -15.21 8.43 -20.90
CA ALA A 174 -14.69 7.09 -21.18
C ALA A 174 -13.79 6.58 -20.03
N TYR A 175 -12.94 7.46 -19.48
CA TYR A 175 -12.14 7.17 -18.29
C TYR A 175 -13.02 6.84 -17.08
N LYS A 176 -14.04 7.66 -16.76
CA LYS A 176 -14.96 7.39 -15.64
C LYS A 176 -15.66 6.05 -15.80
N ALA A 177 -16.13 5.73 -17.01
CA ALA A 177 -16.78 4.46 -17.31
C ALA A 177 -15.82 3.26 -17.10
N ARG A 178 -14.54 3.40 -17.48
CA ARG A 178 -13.50 2.41 -17.21
C ARG A 178 -13.25 2.25 -15.71
N ALA A 179 -13.02 3.36 -14.99
CA ALA A 179 -12.75 3.35 -13.55
C ALA A 179 -13.87 2.68 -12.75
N LYS A 180 -15.14 2.95 -13.12
CA LYS A 180 -16.31 2.28 -12.53
C LYS A 180 -16.31 0.77 -12.79
N ARG A 181 -16.04 0.36 -14.03
CA ARG A 181 -15.98 -1.06 -14.40
C ARG A 181 -14.91 -1.80 -13.60
N GLU A 182 -13.71 -1.23 -13.48
CA GLU A 182 -12.60 -1.86 -12.74
C GLU A 182 -12.94 -2.03 -11.24
N LEU A 183 -13.59 -1.05 -10.61
CA LEU A 183 -14.05 -1.20 -9.23
C LEU A 183 -15.19 -2.21 -9.07
N ALA A 184 -16.11 -2.26 -10.04
CA ALA A 184 -17.16 -3.28 -10.06
C ALA A 184 -16.56 -4.68 -10.22
N ASP A 185 -15.55 -4.84 -11.07
CA ASP A 185 -14.82 -6.10 -11.26
C ASP A 185 -14.11 -6.51 -9.97
N ILE A 186 -13.41 -5.58 -9.29
CA ILE A 186 -12.81 -5.81 -7.96
C ILE A 186 -13.88 -6.31 -6.98
N LEU A 187 -15.04 -5.67 -6.93
CA LEU A 187 -16.15 -6.05 -6.06
C LEU A 187 -16.70 -7.45 -6.37
N CYS A 188 -16.85 -7.78 -7.64
CA CYS A 188 -17.42 -9.05 -8.07
C CYS A 188 -16.44 -10.23 -7.95
N GLU A 189 -15.14 -10.00 -8.13
CA GLU A 189 -14.09 -11.01 -7.92
C GLU A 189 -13.91 -11.34 -6.44
N HIS A 190 -14.35 -10.46 -5.55
CA HIS A 190 -14.26 -10.66 -4.11
C HIS A 190 -15.08 -11.86 -3.62
N SER A 191 -14.43 -12.75 -2.86
CA SER A 191 -14.98 -14.04 -2.43
C SER A 191 -16.36 -13.99 -1.76
N ALA A 192 -16.63 -12.95 -0.95
CA ALA A 192 -17.91 -12.79 -0.26
C ALA A 192 -19.08 -12.38 -1.17
N VAL A 193 -18.76 -11.80 -2.32
CA VAL A 193 -19.71 -11.21 -3.27
C VAL A 193 -19.87 -12.09 -4.51
N LYS A 194 -18.85 -12.88 -4.86
CA LYS A 194 -18.83 -13.78 -6.03
C LYS A 194 -20.09 -14.65 -6.20
N VAL A 195 -20.74 -15.03 -5.10
CA VAL A 195 -21.96 -15.86 -5.13
C VAL A 195 -23.25 -15.09 -5.47
N LEU A 196 -23.19 -13.75 -5.53
CA LEU A 196 -24.34 -12.87 -5.76
C LEU A 196 -24.61 -12.57 -7.23
N LYS A 197 -23.76 -13.07 -8.15
CA LYS A 197 -23.88 -12.84 -9.60
C LYS A 197 -23.95 -11.35 -10.00
N LEU A 198 -23.24 -10.49 -9.26
CA LEU A 198 -23.20 -9.05 -9.57
C LEU A 198 -22.56 -8.75 -10.94
N ASN A 199 -21.78 -9.69 -11.51
CA ASN A 199 -21.21 -9.58 -12.85
C ASN A 199 -22.24 -9.40 -13.98
N ASP A 200 -23.51 -9.78 -13.73
CA ASP A 200 -24.57 -9.65 -14.73
C ASP A 200 -25.19 -8.24 -14.75
N LEU A 201 -24.82 -7.36 -13.81
CA LEU A 201 -25.34 -6.01 -13.68
C LEU A 201 -24.39 -4.96 -14.28
N PRO A 202 -24.92 -3.83 -14.78
CA PRO A 202 -24.12 -2.66 -15.13
C PRO A 202 -23.23 -2.19 -13.96
N ALA A 203 -22.04 -1.67 -14.26
CA ALA A 203 -21.09 -1.22 -13.23
C ALA A 203 -21.69 -0.14 -12.30
N ASP A 204 -22.52 0.76 -12.83
CA ASP A 204 -23.22 1.77 -12.04
C ASP A 204 -24.14 1.14 -10.99
N ASP A 205 -24.93 0.12 -11.37
CA ASP A 205 -25.85 -0.57 -10.46
C ASP A 205 -25.09 -1.33 -9.37
N VAL A 206 -23.95 -1.94 -9.74
CA VAL A 206 -23.06 -2.61 -8.77
C VAL A 206 -22.50 -1.61 -7.76
N LEU A 207 -22.02 -0.45 -8.24
CA LEU A 207 -21.40 0.58 -7.41
C LEU A 207 -22.39 1.41 -6.58
N GLN A 208 -23.66 1.47 -6.99
CA GLN A 208 -24.76 2.03 -6.19
C GLN A 208 -25.28 1.05 -5.14
N GLY A 209 -24.85 -0.21 -5.17
CA GLY A 209 -25.27 -1.21 -4.20
C GLY A 209 -24.73 -0.95 -2.78
N PRO A 210 -25.38 -1.53 -1.75
CA PRO A 210 -25.01 -1.34 -0.34
C PRO A 210 -23.72 -2.09 0.06
N LEU A 211 -23.12 -2.84 -0.87
CA LEU A 211 -21.86 -3.56 -0.65
C LEU A 211 -20.65 -2.82 -1.26
N ALA A 212 -20.88 -1.81 -2.09
CA ALA A 212 -19.85 -1.11 -2.86
C ALA A 212 -19.13 -0.05 -2.02
N TYR A 213 -18.23 -0.53 -1.16
CA TYR A 213 -17.30 0.30 -0.41
C TYR A 213 -15.87 -0.19 -0.60
N PHE A 214 -14.97 0.78 -0.64
CA PHE A 214 -13.56 0.58 -0.95
C PHE A 214 -12.68 1.23 0.10
N ARG A 215 -11.40 0.89 0.04
CA ARG A 215 -10.36 1.51 0.84
C ARG A 215 -9.08 1.64 0.04
N CYS A 216 -8.46 2.82 0.14
CA CYS A 216 -7.11 3.04 -0.33
C CYS A 216 -6.09 2.29 0.55
N LEU A 217 -5.21 1.52 -0.07
CA LEU A 217 -4.19 0.71 0.60
C LEU A 217 -2.91 1.49 0.93
N TRP A 218 -2.74 2.69 0.40
CA TRP A 218 -1.48 3.45 0.48
C TRP A 218 -1.23 4.17 1.82
N ARG A 219 -1.87 3.69 2.89
CA ARG A 219 -1.71 4.23 4.25
C ARG A 219 -1.92 5.76 4.32
N CYS A 220 -2.75 6.29 3.44
CA CYS A 220 -3.12 7.70 3.46
C CYS A 220 -3.75 8.04 4.80
N THR A 221 -3.08 8.87 5.58
CA THR A 221 -3.62 9.43 6.82
C THR A 221 -4.84 10.32 6.55
N ALA A 222 -4.91 10.90 5.34
CA ALA A 222 -6.05 11.70 4.89
C ALA A 222 -7.37 10.91 4.78
N VAL A 223 -7.35 9.58 4.54
CA VAL A 223 -8.60 8.80 4.35
C VAL A 223 -9.46 8.73 5.62
N THR A 224 -8.90 9.03 6.79
CA THR A 224 -9.70 9.13 8.02
C THR A 224 -10.45 10.46 8.17
N SER A 225 -10.32 11.43 7.25
CA SER A 225 -10.85 12.78 7.42
C SER A 225 -12.33 12.95 7.05
N VAL A 226 -12.87 12.16 6.10
CA VAL A 226 -14.29 12.26 5.73
C VAL A 226 -15.10 11.51 6.78
N ASP A 227 -15.51 12.23 7.82
CA ASP A 227 -16.32 11.77 8.94
C ASP A 227 -15.75 10.61 9.77
N GLY A 228 -14.43 10.40 9.76
CA GLY A 228 -13.79 9.32 10.52
C GLY A 228 -14.07 7.91 9.99
N CYS A 229 -14.66 7.76 8.80
CA CYS A 229 -14.97 6.47 8.22
C CYS A 229 -13.92 6.10 7.16
N PRO A 230 -13.19 4.98 7.30
CA PRO A 230 -12.18 4.56 6.31
C PRO A 230 -12.78 3.89 5.07
N LEU A 231 -14.11 3.89 4.95
CA LEU A 231 -14.87 3.24 3.88
C LEU A 231 -15.31 4.32 2.90
N LEU A 232 -14.86 4.21 1.66
CA LEU A 232 -15.13 5.18 0.61
C LEU A 232 -16.12 4.59 -0.40
N THR A 233 -17.10 5.37 -0.84
CA THR A 233 -17.86 5.06 -2.06
C THR A 233 -16.97 5.20 -3.30
N TYR A 234 -17.48 4.88 -4.49
CA TYR A 234 -16.79 5.17 -5.75
C TYR A 234 -16.40 6.65 -5.83
N GLU A 235 -17.35 7.55 -5.62
CA GLU A 235 -17.17 8.99 -5.75
C GLU A 235 -16.14 9.51 -4.75
N GLN A 236 -16.22 9.05 -3.50
CA GLN A 236 -15.27 9.43 -2.45
C GLN A 236 -13.88 8.85 -2.68
N LEU A 237 -13.78 7.62 -3.18
CA LEU A 237 -12.49 7.00 -3.51
C LEU A 237 -11.82 7.74 -4.65
N HIS A 238 -12.59 8.10 -5.68
CA HIS A 238 -12.10 8.80 -6.84
C HIS A 238 -11.62 10.22 -6.49
N ALA A 239 -12.42 10.97 -5.71
CA ALA A 239 -12.02 12.28 -5.20
C ALA A 239 -10.77 12.19 -4.32
N HIS A 240 -10.73 11.21 -3.42
CA HIS A 240 -9.55 10.92 -2.63
C HIS A 240 -8.32 10.61 -3.50
N TRP A 241 -8.50 9.84 -4.57
CA TRP A 241 -7.42 9.47 -5.48
C TRP A 241 -6.86 10.68 -6.21
N ARG A 242 -7.73 11.54 -6.73
CA ARG A 242 -7.33 12.80 -7.36
C ARG A 242 -6.50 13.69 -6.43
N GLU A 243 -6.93 13.85 -5.18
CA GLU A 243 -6.30 14.77 -4.23
C GLU A 243 -5.03 14.20 -3.60
N ALA A 244 -5.06 12.94 -3.16
CA ALA A 244 -3.98 12.34 -2.38
C ALA A 244 -2.92 11.65 -3.25
N HIS A 245 -3.27 11.30 -4.48
CA HIS A 245 -2.44 10.53 -5.43
C HIS A 245 -2.42 11.21 -6.81
N PRO A 246 -2.06 12.50 -6.92
CA PRO A 246 -2.15 13.23 -8.17
C PRO A 246 -1.24 12.64 -9.26
N ASP A 247 -0.07 12.12 -8.87
CA ASP A 247 0.99 11.71 -9.79
C ASP A 247 1.04 10.19 -10.01
N ASP A 248 0.04 9.46 -9.50
CA ASP A 248 -0.03 8.01 -9.55
C ASP A 248 -1.21 7.51 -10.40
N PRO A 249 -1.04 6.43 -11.20
CA PRO A 249 -2.09 5.94 -12.06
C PRO A 249 -3.25 5.37 -11.26
N TRP A 250 -4.46 5.56 -11.77
CA TRP A 250 -5.63 4.86 -11.25
C TRP A 250 -5.43 3.34 -11.34
N LEU A 251 -5.52 2.68 -10.20
CA LEU A 251 -5.53 1.22 -10.10
C LEU A 251 -4.37 0.53 -10.84
N LEU A 252 -3.12 0.77 -10.38
CA LEU A 252 -1.92 0.04 -10.84
C LEU A 252 -2.22 -1.46 -11.09
N GLN A 253 -2.20 -1.83 -12.38
CA GLN A 253 -2.29 -3.23 -12.78
C GLN A 253 -1.03 -3.95 -12.31
N GLY A 254 -1.16 -4.78 -11.29
CA GLY A 254 -0.03 -5.56 -10.79
C GLY A 254 0.36 -6.66 -11.77
N GLU A 255 1.63 -7.09 -11.69
CA GLU A 255 2.10 -8.29 -12.37
C GLU A 255 1.25 -9.52 -11.98
N GLU A 256 1.09 -10.44 -12.94
CA GLU A 256 0.17 -11.59 -12.93
C GLU A 256 -0.19 -12.14 -11.53
N GLY A 257 -1.41 -11.86 -11.07
CA GLY A 257 -2.00 -12.47 -9.86
C GLY A 257 -2.61 -11.50 -8.86
N TYR A 258 -2.17 -10.24 -8.84
CA TYR A 258 -2.78 -9.16 -8.04
C TYR A 258 -3.15 -8.01 -8.97
N ARG A 259 -4.34 -8.07 -9.57
CA ARG A 259 -4.76 -7.08 -10.58
C ARG A 259 -4.74 -5.65 -10.06
N TYR A 260 -4.87 -5.43 -8.74
CA TYR A 260 -4.96 -4.09 -8.17
C TYR A 260 -4.23 -4.00 -6.82
N THR A 261 -3.22 -3.15 -6.74
CA THR A 261 -2.38 -3.01 -5.53
C THR A 261 -2.74 -1.79 -4.67
N ALA A 262 -3.46 -0.83 -5.24
CA ALA A 262 -3.74 0.46 -4.60
C ALA A 262 -5.09 0.55 -3.88
N VAL A 263 -6.07 -0.22 -4.34
CA VAL A 263 -7.44 -0.23 -3.80
C VAL A 263 -7.79 -1.62 -3.36
N SER A 264 -8.52 -1.72 -2.25
CA SER A 264 -9.04 -2.98 -1.75
C SER A 264 -10.49 -2.84 -1.32
N ILE A 265 -11.18 -3.98 -1.33
CA ILE A 265 -12.40 -4.13 -0.57
C ILE A 265 -11.99 -4.37 0.89
N PRO A 266 -12.56 -3.64 1.85
CA PRO A 266 -12.15 -3.73 3.24
C PRO A 266 -12.36 -5.15 3.80
N ASP A 267 -11.27 -5.88 3.97
CA ASP A 267 -11.25 -7.16 4.67
C ASP A 267 -11.17 -6.93 6.18
N LEU A 268 -12.29 -7.16 6.87
CA LEU A 268 -12.44 -6.95 8.32
C LEU A 268 -12.22 -8.29 9.04
N CYS A 269 -10.97 -8.77 8.97
CA CYS A 269 -10.54 -10.07 9.48
C CYS A 269 -11.31 -10.53 10.74
N PRO A 270 -11.98 -11.70 10.73
CA PRO A 270 -11.98 -12.74 9.71
C PRO A 270 -13.08 -12.62 8.62
N GLU A 271 -13.87 -11.55 8.61
CA GLU A 271 -15.00 -11.36 7.69
C GLU A 271 -14.77 -10.14 6.81
N SER A 272 -14.97 -10.23 5.50
CA SER A 272 -14.95 -9.00 4.68
C SER A 272 -16.13 -8.07 5.00
N LEU A 273 -15.97 -6.77 4.77
CA LEU A 273 -17.07 -5.80 4.89
C LEU A 273 -18.31 -6.23 4.09
N PRO A 274 -18.21 -6.70 2.83
CA PRO A 274 -19.38 -7.21 2.12
C PRO A 274 -20.08 -8.37 2.84
N SER A 275 -19.34 -9.25 3.54
CA SER A 275 -19.93 -10.33 4.32
C SER A 275 -20.75 -9.80 5.51
N VAL A 276 -20.22 -8.79 6.22
CA VAL A 276 -20.90 -8.15 7.35
C VAL A 276 -22.14 -7.39 6.87
N ALA A 277 -21.98 -6.54 5.85
CA ALA A 277 -23.06 -5.78 5.24
C ALA A 277 -24.18 -6.69 4.72
N ARG A 278 -23.82 -7.73 3.97
CA ARG A 278 -24.77 -8.74 3.47
C ARG A 278 -25.53 -9.42 4.61
N SER A 279 -24.84 -9.83 5.67
CA SER A 279 -25.49 -10.49 6.82
C SER A 279 -26.45 -9.54 7.54
N ALA A 280 -26.08 -8.27 7.69
CA ALA A 280 -26.93 -7.24 8.27
C ALA A 280 -28.19 -6.98 7.43
N LEU A 281 -28.06 -6.88 6.10
CA LEU A 281 -29.20 -6.69 5.19
C LEU A 281 -30.16 -7.88 5.22
N PHE A 282 -29.65 -9.11 5.20
CA PHE A 282 -30.49 -10.31 5.31
C PHE A 282 -31.21 -10.42 6.65
N ALA A 283 -30.59 -9.97 7.74
CA ALA A 283 -31.24 -9.96 9.04
C ALA A 283 -32.33 -8.86 9.15
N ALA A 284 -32.25 -7.82 8.32
CA ALA A 284 -33.17 -6.70 8.22
C ALA A 284 -34.27 -6.86 7.14
N PRO A 285 -34.53 -8.10 6.68
CA PRO A 285 -35.16 -8.43 5.38
C PRO A 285 -34.97 -7.46 4.19
N ILE A 286 -33.81 -6.82 4.06
CA ILE A 286 -33.52 -5.87 2.97
C ILE A 286 -32.91 -6.61 1.77
N ARG A 287 -33.40 -6.30 0.57
CA ARG A 287 -32.89 -6.83 -0.70
C ARG A 287 -31.51 -6.23 -1.02
N LEU A 288 -30.60 -7.02 -1.58
CA LEU A 288 -29.23 -6.57 -1.89
C LEU A 288 -29.19 -5.57 -3.04
N GLU A 289 -30.21 -5.57 -3.88
CA GLU A 289 -30.42 -4.66 -4.99
C GLU A 289 -30.97 -3.29 -4.54
N THR A 290 -31.24 -3.11 -3.24
CA THR A 290 -31.70 -1.82 -2.71
C THR A 290 -30.58 -0.80 -2.88
N PRO A 291 -30.81 0.33 -3.58
CA PRO A 291 -29.79 1.35 -3.76
C PRO A 291 -29.26 1.85 -2.42
N ARG A 292 -27.94 2.09 -2.35
CA ARG A 292 -27.23 2.56 -1.15
C ARG A 292 -27.88 3.81 -0.56
N GLU A 293 -28.29 4.76 -1.40
CA GLU A 293 -28.92 6.02 -0.95
C GLU A 293 -30.23 5.78 -0.18
N VAL A 294 -31.01 4.77 -0.58
CA VAL A 294 -32.24 4.38 0.12
C VAL A 294 -31.91 3.78 1.49
N VAL A 295 -30.87 2.92 1.54
CA VAL A 295 -30.37 2.34 2.80
C VAL A 295 -29.84 3.45 3.71
N ASP A 296 -29.07 4.40 3.19
CA ASP A 296 -28.58 5.58 3.91
C ASP A 296 -29.73 6.42 4.45
N GLY A 297 -30.80 6.61 3.66
CA GLY A 297 -32.02 7.28 4.10
C GLY A 297 -32.65 6.58 5.31
N TRP A 298 -32.82 5.25 5.27
CA TRP A 298 -33.35 4.48 6.39
C TRP A 298 -32.46 4.54 7.64
N VAL A 299 -31.14 4.57 7.47
CA VAL A 299 -30.21 4.75 8.59
C VAL A 299 -30.36 6.14 9.20
N ARG A 300 -30.46 7.19 8.36
CA ARG A 300 -30.65 8.58 8.82
C ARG A 300 -31.96 8.81 9.56
N GLU A 301 -33.02 8.18 9.08
CA GLU A 301 -34.34 8.19 9.71
C GLU A 301 -34.37 7.39 11.04
N GLY A 302 -33.32 6.61 11.35
CA GLY A 302 -33.29 5.70 12.50
C GLY A 302 -34.13 4.44 12.29
N ARG A 303 -34.56 4.15 11.06
CA ARG A 303 -35.33 2.96 10.72
C ARG A 303 -34.46 1.74 10.54
N LEU A 304 -33.25 1.89 10.00
CA LEU A 304 -32.24 0.85 9.96
C LEU A 304 -31.12 1.20 10.94
N PHE A 305 -31.02 0.46 12.04
CA PHE A 305 -30.10 0.80 13.12
C PHE A 305 -29.57 -0.44 13.83
N CYS A 306 -28.60 -0.24 14.71
CA CYS A 306 -28.05 -1.30 15.55
C CYS A 306 -28.46 -1.11 17.01
N THR A 307 -29.11 -2.10 17.60
CA THR A 307 -29.57 -2.13 19.01
C THR A 307 -28.43 -2.43 19.99
N CYS A 308 -27.16 -2.35 19.58
CA CYS A 308 -26.07 -2.57 20.51
C CYS A 308 -25.88 -1.38 21.46
N GLU A 309 -26.41 -0.20 21.12
CA GLU A 309 -26.27 1.03 21.93
C GLU A 309 -24.81 1.49 22.10
N HIS A 310 -23.92 1.21 21.14
CA HIS A 310 -22.52 1.61 21.25
C HIS A 310 -22.39 3.14 21.41
N PRO A 311 -21.72 3.67 22.45
CA PRO A 311 -21.76 5.09 22.77
C PRO A 311 -20.97 5.97 21.79
N GLY A 312 -20.00 5.40 21.07
CA GLY A 312 -19.31 6.08 19.97
C GLY A 312 -20.08 6.08 18.64
N MET A 313 -21.31 5.56 18.59
CA MET A 313 -22.14 5.55 17.38
C MET A 313 -22.80 6.93 17.18
N PRO A 314 -22.58 7.62 16.03
CA PRO A 314 -23.27 8.89 15.72
C PRO A 314 -24.78 8.82 15.89
N LEU A 315 -25.45 9.96 16.06
CA LEU A 315 -26.92 10.00 16.05
C LEU A 315 -27.45 9.64 14.65
N PRO A 316 -28.69 9.13 14.52
CA PRO A 316 -29.24 8.73 13.22
C PRO A 316 -29.04 9.79 12.12
N GLY A 317 -29.33 11.06 12.39
CA GLY A 317 -29.16 12.14 11.40
C GLY A 317 -27.74 12.35 10.85
N GLU A 318 -26.71 11.92 11.59
CA GLU A 318 -25.29 11.99 11.19
C GLU A 318 -24.74 10.65 10.67
N MET A 319 -25.56 9.60 10.73
CA MET A 319 -25.21 8.24 10.37
C MET A 319 -25.49 7.97 8.89
N ASN A 320 -24.71 7.10 8.29
CA ASN A 320 -25.02 6.48 7.00
C ASN A 320 -24.72 4.97 7.08
N TRP A 321 -25.07 4.23 6.04
CA TRP A 321 -24.87 2.79 5.97
C TRP A 321 -23.40 2.41 6.16
N ALA A 322 -22.46 3.16 5.58
CA ALA A 322 -21.03 2.92 5.74
C ALA A 322 -20.61 2.98 7.22
N LYS A 323 -21.01 4.04 7.93
CA LYS A 323 -20.73 4.23 9.36
C LYS A 323 -21.38 3.12 10.19
N LEU A 324 -22.63 2.75 9.90
CA LEU A 324 -23.32 1.66 10.60
C LEU A 324 -22.60 0.32 10.43
N VAL A 325 -22.25 -0.08 9.21
CA VAL A 325 -21.53 -1.33 8.94
C VAL A 325 -20.12 -1.28 9.54
N SER A 326 -19.44 -0.14 9.47
CA SER A 326 -18.13 0.07 10.11
C SER A 326 -18.21 -0.18 11.62
N VAL A 327 -19.21 0.38 12.31
CA VAL A 327 -19.42 0.14 13.76
C VAL A 327 -19.67 -1.34 14.03
N VAL A 328 -20.61 -1.96 13.30
CA VAL A 328 -20.91 -3.40 13.45
C VAL A 328 -19.67 -4.27 13.23
N SER A 329 -18.80 -3.89 12.29
CA SER A 329 -17.63 -4.67 11.91
C SER A 329 -16.40 -4.44 12.80
N CYS A 330 -16.12 -3.19 13.19
CA CYS A 330 -15.07 -2.85 14.17
C CYS A 330 -15.30 -3.60 15.49
N LEU A 331 -16.56 -3.80 15.86
CA LEU A 331 -16.93 -4.49 17.10
C LEU A 331 -16.93 -6.01 16.95
N LYS A 332 -17.19 -6.56 15.75
CA LYS A 332 -16.83 -7.95 15.43
C LYS A 332 -15.33 -8.18 15.52
N SER A 333 -14.52 -7.19 15.12
CA SER A 333 -13.05 -7.24 15.21
C SER A 333 -12.57 -7.31 16.67
N ALA A 334 -13.22 -6.61 17.60
CA ALA A 334 -13.01 -6.79 19.04
C ALA A 334 -13.46 -8.18 19.54
N SER A 335 -14.51 -8.76 18.93
CA SER A 335 -14.96 -10.14 19.17
C SER A 335 -14.13 -11.22 18.45
N VAL A 336 -13.08 -10.87 17.68
CA VAL A 336 -12.17 -11.81 17.00
C VAL A 336 -11.50 -12.78 17.98
N LEU A 337 -11.50 -12.47 19.28
CA LEU A 337 -11.16 -13.45 20.31
C LEU A 337 -12.01 -14.74 20.19
N THR A 338 -13.31 -14.64 19.93
CA THR A 338 -14.24 -15.75 19.73
C THR A 338 -13.88 -16.57 18.49
N HIS A 339 -13.51 -15.90 17.39
CA HIS A 339 -13.14 -16.58 16.15
C HIS A 339 -11.74 -17.19 16.21
N LEU A 340 -10.76 -16.53 16.83
CA LEU A 340 -9.41 -17.07 17.05
C LEU A 340 -9.35 -18.17 18.12
N LEU A 341 -10.40 -18.33 18.93
CA LEU A 341 -10.58 -19.49 19.80
C LEU A 341 -11.21 -20.68 19.07
N THR A 342 -11.94 -20.44 17.97
CA THR A 342 -12.64 -21.49 17.19
C THR A 342 -11.93 -21.91 15.89
N ARG A 343 -11.13 -21.05 15.25
CA ARG A 343 -10.60 -21.27 13.88
C ARG A 343 -9.15 -21.77 13.77
N HIS A 344 -8.46 -22.06 14.87
CA HIS A 344 -7.04 -22.43 14.82
C HIS A 344 -6.75 -23.92 14.51
N ASP A 345 -7.62 -24.60 13.75
CA ASP A 345 -7.45 -26.00 13.33
C ASP A 345 -7.63 -26.22 11.81
N GLY A 346 -7.55 -25.15 11.00
CA GLY A 346 -7.50 -25.22 9.53
C GLY A 346 -6.08 -25.10 9.01
N GLY A 347 -5.17 -25.98 9.41
CA GLY A 347 -3.96 -26.21 8.62
C GLY A 347 -4.39 -26.76 7.26
N LEU A 348 -3.74 -26.30 6.18
CA LEU A 348 -3.87 -26.78 4.80
C LEU A 348 -3.41 -28.26 4.65
N ALA A 349 -3.96 -29.17 5.46
CA ALA A 349 -3.62 -30.58 5.46
C ALA A 349 -4.89 -31.42 5.27
N LEU A 350 -4.85 -32.26 4.25
CA LEU A 350 -5.82 -33.25 3.76
C LEU A 350 -6.21 -34.34 4.80
N SER A 351 -6.56 -33.97 6.03
CA SER A 351 -6.98 -34.93 7.06
C SER A 351 -8.45 -34.75 7.45
N PRO A 352 -9.21 -35.84 7.64
CA PRO A 352 -10.63 -35.78 7.93
C PRO A 352 -10.91 -35.14 9.29
N PRO A 353 -12.05 -34.44 9.45
CA PRO A 353 -12.38 -33.72 10.66
C PRO A 353 -12.58 -34.67 11.83
N LEU A 354 -11.78 -34.53 12.90
CA LEU A 354 -12.04 -35.22 14.16
C LEU A 354 -13.33 -34.69 14.83
N PRO A 355 -14.08 -35.53 15.57
CA PRO A 355 -15.36 -35.15 16.16
C PRO A 355 -15.27 -33.99 17.16
N VAL A 356 -16.19 -33.03 17.03
CA VAL A 356 -16.32 -31.80 17.84
C VAL A 356 -16.26 -32.06 19.36
N ALA A 357 -16.74 -33.22 19.82
CA ALA A 357 -16.84 -33.57 21.25
C ALA A 357 -15.50 -33.75 21.99
N ARG A 358 -14.39 -34.10 21.31
CA ARG A 358 -13.07 -34.17 21.96
C ARG A 358 -12.39 -32.80 22.10
N ARG A 359 -12.85 -31.78 21.34
CA ARG A 359 -12.21 -30.44 21.29
C ARG A 359 -12.66 -29.51 22.42
N THR A 360 -13.91 -29.59 22.86
CA THR A 360 -14.42 -28.83 24.03
C THR A 360 -13.73 -29.24 25.35
N ARG A 361 -13.25 -30.48 25.48
CA ARG A 361 -12.54 -30.95 26.70
C ARG A 361 -11.21 -30.24 26.99
N ARG A 362 -10.49 -29.70 25.99
CA ARG A 362 -9.21 -28.98 26.24
C ARG A 362 -9.40 -27.55 26.73
N LEU A 363 -10.58 -26.95 26.51
CA LEU A 363 -10.94 -25.63 27.06
C LEU A 363 -11.60 -25.73 28.44
N GLN A 364 -12.15 -26.89 28.81
CA GLN A 364 -12.86 -27.09 30.09
C GLN A 364 -11.97 -27.11 31.34
N GLY A 365 -10.64 -27.12 31.22
CA GLY A 365 -9.75 -27.36 32.36
C GLY A 365 -9.41 -26.15 33.25
N LYS A 366 -9.53 -24.89 32.78
CA LYS A 366 -8.99 -23.73 33.53
C LYS A 366 -9.73 -22.40 33.35
N HIS A 367 -10.80 -22.34 32.57
CA HIS A 367 -11.61 -21.12 32.49
C HIS A 367 -12.69 -21.18 33.57
N SER A 368 -12.86 -20.08 34.32
CA SER A 368 -13.97 -20.01 35.25
C SER A 368 -15.27 -20.08 34.43
N PRO A 369 -16.16 -21.04 34.73
CA PRO A 369 -17.39 -21.28 33.96
C PRO A 369 -18.32 -20.06 33.91
N ASN A 370 -18.07 -19.06 34.75
CA ASN A 370 -18.84 -17.82 34.85
C ASN A 370 -18.45 -16.78 33.77
N HIS A 371 -17.38 -16.99 33.01
CA HIS A 371 -16.98 -16.06 31.95
C HIS A 371 -17.60 -16.48 30.61
N VAL A 372 -18.67 -15.80 30.20
CA VAL A 372 -19.34 -16.01 28.92
C VAL A 372 -18.93 -14.92 27.96
N LEU A 373 -18.35 -15.28 26.81
CA LEU A 373 -18.12 -14.35 25.71
C LEU A 373 -19.33 -14.39 24.78
N ARG A 374 -20.10 -13.30 24.76
CA ARG A 374 -21.20 -13.11 23.82
C ARG A 374 -20.65 -12.43 22.56
N PRO A 375 -21.13 -12.81 21.36
CA PRO A 375 -20.88 -12.01 20.16
C PRO A 375 -21.48 -10.62 20.39
N ALA A 376 -20.66 -9.57 20.38
CA ALA A 376 -21.14 -8.20 20.58
C ALA A 376 -22.18 -7.79 19.52
N HIS A 377 -22.07 -8.38 18.33
CA HIS A 377 -23.03 -8.26 17.24
C HIS A 377 -23.35 -9.65 16.69
N SER A 378 -24.56 -10.13 16.95
CA SER A 378 -25.10 -11.24 16.17
C SER A 378 -25.76 -10.68 14.92
N LEU A 379 -25.34 -11.17 13.76
CA LEU A 379 -25.99 -10.91 12.47
C LEU A 379 -26.78 -12.12 11.98
N VAL A 380 -27.03 -13.09 12.88
CA VAL A 380 -27.90 -14.23 12.57
C VAL A 380 -29.33 -13.72 12.58
N ALA A 381 -30.05 -13.94 11.48
CA ALA A 381 -31.45 -13.57 11.36
C ALA A 381 -32.28 -14.10 12.54
N GLY A 382 -33.17 -13.26 13.07
CA GLY A 382 -34.03 -13.59 14.21
C GLY A 382 -33.87 -12.62 15.39
N TYR A 383 -34.42 -13.01 16.56
CA TYR A 383 -34.51 -12.16 17.75
C TYR A 383 -33.15 -11.62 18.23
N GLY A 384 -32.10 -12.42 18.09
CA GLY A 384 -30.75 -12.06 18.52
C GLY A 384 -30.01 -11.09 17.61
N CYS A 385 -30.52 -10.75 16.41
CA CYS A 385 -29.80 -9.83 15.53
C CYS A 385 -29.77 -8.42 16.12
N CYS A 386 -28.59 -7.80 16.17
CA CYS A 386 -28.47 -6.41 16.63
C CYS A 386 -28.90 -5.40 15.57
N VAL A 387 -28.88 -5.73 14.28
CA VAL A 387 -29.35 -4.84 13.21
C VAL A 387 -30.87 -5.03 13.07
N LYS A 388 -31.62 -3.95 13.19
CA LYS A 388 -33.09 -3.95 13.10
C LYS A 388 -33.55 -2.98 12.02
N PHE A 389 -34.67 -3.32 11.39
CA PHE A 389 -35.37 -2.48 10.44
C PHE A 389 -36.79 -2.20 10.92
N LEU A 390 -37.19 -0.93 10.91
CA LEU A 390 -38.51 -0.46 11.31
C LEU A 390 -39.33 -0.03 10.08
N PRO A 391 -40.62 -0.41 10.00
CA PRO A 391 -41.53 0.11 8.98
C PRO A 391 -41.64 1.64 9.04
N ALA A 392 -42.01 2.25 7.92
CA ALA A 392 -42.27 3.69 7.86
C ALA A 392 -43.35 4.09 8.87
N GLY A 393 -43.17 5.23 9.54
CA GLY A 393 -44.10 5.76 10.55
C GLY A 393 -43.97 5.15 11.95
N THR A 394 -43.06 4.19 12.16
CA THR A 394 -42.75 3.65 13.50
C THR A 394 -41.88 4.64 14.28
N ASP A 395 -42.03 4.68 15.61
CA ASP A 395 -41.15 5.47 16.48
C ASP A 395 -39.69 4.98 16.38
N THR A 396 -38.79 5.88 15.99
CA THR A 396 -37.35 5.61 15.81
C THR A 396 -36.50 6.07 16.99
N ALA A 397 -37.10 6.49 18.11
CA ALA A 397 -36.37 6.91 19.32
C ALA A 397 -35.37 5.84 19.81
N VAL A 398 -35.69 4.56 19.65
CA VAL A 398 -34.82 3.43 20.00
C VAL A 398 -33.48 3.45 19.24
N ALA A 399 -33.43 4.01 18.02
CA ALA A 399 -32.20 4.13 17.23
C ALA A 399 -31.23 5.18 17.77
N SER A 400 -31.72 6.09 18.61
CA SER A 400 -30.93 7.13 19.29
C SER A 400 -30.45 6.70 20.67
N VAL A 401 -30.88 5.53 21.18
CA VAL A 401 -30.44 5.03 22.49
C VAL A 401 -28.96 4.67 22.43
N ARG A 402 -28.19 5.22 23.36
CA ARG A 402 -26.76 4.95 23.54
C ARG A 402 -26.54 4.50 24.98
N ALA A 403 -25.58 3.62 25.19
CA ALA A 403 -25.21 3.18 26.51
C ALA A 403 -24.69 4.37 27.32
N THR A 404 -25.37 4.68 28.42
CA THR A 404 -24.95 5.68 29.38
C THR A 404 -24.39 5.00 30.63
N VAL A 405 -23.61 5.78 31.37
CA VAL A 405 -22.98 5.37 32.63
C VAL A 405 -23.31 6.46 33.64
N ASP A 406 -23.77 6.05 34.82
CA ASP A 406 -24.01 6.97 35.93
C ASP A 406 -22.70 7.60 36.41
N ASP A 407 -22.79 8.79 37.01
CA ASP A 407 -21.62 9.57 37.39
C ASP A 407 -20.70 8.85 38.40
N ALA A 408 -21.28 8.01 39.27
CA ALA A 408 -20.50 7.24 40.23
C ALA A 408 -19.68 6.13 39.55
N CYS A 409 -20.27 5.40 38.62
CA CYS A 409 -19.56 4.39 37.82
C CYS A 409 -18.51 5.04 36.91
N ARG A 410 -18.83 6.17 36.28
CA ARG A 410 -17.88 6.97 35.48
C ARG A 410 -16.66 7.36 36.31
N ALA A 411 -16.88 7.96 37.48
CA ALA A 411 -15.80 8.38 38.37
C ALA A 411 -14.90 7.20 38.80
N GLN A 412 -15.48 6.02 39.06
CA GLN A 412 -14.69 4.83 39.38
C GLN A 412 -13.83 4.33 38.21
N ILE A 413 -14.34 4.41 36.98
CA ILE A 413 -13.58 4.03 35.78
C ILE A 413 -12.44 5.03 35.54
N GLU A 414 -12.73 6.33 35.62
CA GLU A 414 -11.74 7.39 35.45
C GLU A 414 -10.65 7.32 36.54
N GLU A 415 -11.02 7.15 37.80
CA GLU A 415 -10.08 6.92 38.91
C GLU A 415 -9.19 5.70 38.61
N ARG A 416 -9.79 4.61 38.11
CA ARG A 416 -9.05 3.40 37.77
C ARG A 416 -8.09 3.62 36.61
N LEU A 417 -8.51 4.31 35.55
CA LEU A 417 -7.69 4.66 34.38
C LEU A 417 -6.57 5.65 34.75
N ALA A 418 -6.81 6.56 35.69
CA ALA A 418 -5.80 7.48 36.23
C ALA A 418 -4.76 6.76 37.10
N ALA A 419 -5.16 5.71 37.84
CA ALA A 419 -4.27 4.84 38.62
C ALA A 419 -3.42 3.87 37.76
N ARG A 420 -3.14 4.24 36.51
CA ARG A 420 -2.31 3.48 35.57
C ARG A 420 -0.85 3.50 36.04
N PRO A 421 -0.17 2.33 36.14
CA PRO A 421 1.17 2.25 36.72
C PRO A 421 2.29 2.85 35.83
N ASP A 422 2.06 2.97 34.52
CA ASP A 422 3.00 3.53 33.55
C ASP A 422 2.18 4.19 32.42
N PRO A 423 2.56 5.38 31.89
CA PRO A 423 1.82 6.04 30.81
C PRO A 423 1.57 5.15 29.59
N GLY A 424 2.51 4.25 29.27
CA GLY A 424 2.43 3.29 28.17
C GLY A 424 1.66 2.01 28.49
N ALA A 425 1.15 1.84 29.72
CA ALA A 425 0.35 0.68 30.07
C ALA A 425 -1.03 0.75 29.39
N VAL A 426 -1.43 -0.35 28.77
CA VAL A 426 -2.72 -0.46 28.06
C VAL A 426 -3.76 -1.05 29.01
N ALA A 427 -4.91 -0.38 29.14
CA ALA A 427 -6.07 -0.93 29.83
C ALA A 427 -6.65 -2.10 29.04
N VAL A 428 -6.88 -3.24 29.70
CA VAL A 428 -7.46 -4.44 29.08
C VAL A 428 -8.56 -5.02 29.96
N CYS A 429 -9.57 -5.61 29.31
CA CYS A 429 -10.66 -6.28 30.03
C CYS A 429 -10.12 -7.54 30.71
N ARG A 430 -10.32 -7.66 32.02
CA ARG A 430 -9.94 -8.82 32.84
C ARG A 430 -10.50 -10.11 32.28
N ILE A 431 -11.76 -10.09 31.84
CA ILE A 431 -12.46 -11.26 31.32
C ILE A 431 -11.83 -11.69 29.99
N CYS A 432 -11.71 -10.77 29.03
CA CYS A 432 -11.08 -11.03 27.75
C CYS A 432 -9.64 -11.54 27.92
N LYS A 433 -8.87 -10.98 28.86
CA LYS A 433 -7.53 -11.45 29.22
C LYS A 433 -7.53 -12.87 29.81
N GLY A 434 -8.53 -13.19 30.64
CA GLY A 434 -8.71 -14.52 31.22
C GLY A 434 -9.04 -15.58 30.16
N LEU A 435 -9.76 -15.19 29.10
CA LEU A 435 -10.10 -16.04 27.95
C LEU A 435 -8.93 -16.19 26.96
N SER A 436 -7.99 -15.23 26.90
CA SER A 436 -6.89 -15.20 25.94
C SER A 436 -5.61 -15.94 26.35
N ARG A 437 -5.64 -16.80 27.38
CA ARG A 437 -4.48 -17.47 28.04
C ARG A 437 -3.66 -18.48 27.18
N LYS A 438 -3.41 -18.21 25.90
CA LYS A 438 -2.37 -18.88 25.12
C LYS A 438 -1.06 -18.09 25.16
N THR A 439 0.02 -18.71 24.66
CA THR A 439 1.43 -18.29 24.77
C THR A 439 1.67 -16.77 24.60
N PRO A 440 2.71 -16.19 25.24
CA PRO A 440 3.03 -14.76 25.15
C PRO A 440 3.04 -14.18 23.72
N LEU A 441 3.46 -14.97 22.73
CA LEU A 441 3.44 -14.61 21.31
C LEU A 441 2.02 -14.45 20.73
N GLN A 442 1.06 -15.27 21.16
CA GLN A 442 -0.34 -15.15 20.74
C GLN A 442 -1.06 -14.00 21.46
N MET A 443 -0.68 -13.71 22.71
CA MET A 443 -1.11 -12.50 23.41
C MET A 443 -0.68 -11.25 22.63
N ARG A 444 0.57 -11.15 22.15
CA ARG A 444 1.06 -9.95 21.41
C ARG A 444 0.22 -9.61 20.17
N ARG A 445 -0.11 -10.60 19.33
CA ARG A 445 -0.97 -10.37 18.16
C ARG A 445 -2.42 -10.02 18.55
N ARG A 446 -2.85 -10.41 19.76
CA ARG A 446 -4.22 -10.22 20.27
C ARG A 446 -4.40 -8.97 21.14
N LEU A 447 -3.33 -8.38 21.68
CA LEU A 447 -3.42 -7.22 22.57
C LEU A 447 -4.10 -6.02 21.92
N ARG A 448 -3.95 -5.84 20.60
CA ARG A 448 -4.68 -4.80 19.85
C ARG A 448 -6.21 -4.93 19.99
N TYR A 449 -6.72 -6.15 20.08
CA TYR A 449 -8.16 -6.45 20.22
C TYR A 449 -8.62 -6.57 21.68
N LEU A 450 -7.68 -6.58 22.64
CA LEU A 450 -7.96 -6.66 24.07
C LEU A 450 -7.90 -5.31 24.76
N ARG A 451 -7.40 -4.26 24.07
CA ARG A 451 -7.37 -2.89 24.56
C ARG A 451 -8.80 -2.44 24.82
N LEU A 452 -9.07 -2.08 26.07
CA LEU A 452 -10.27 -1.37 26.40
C LEU A 452 -10.19 0.06 25.85
N PRO A 453 -11.32 0.62 25.41
CA PRO A 453 -11.42 2.02 25.07
C PRO A 453 -11.12 2.91 26.28
N GLU A 454 -10.86 4.19 26.04
CA GLU A 454 -10.54 5.16 27.11
C GLU A 454 -11.78 5.84 27.68
N ARG A 455 -12.89 5.82 26.95
CA ARG A 455 -14.17 6.41 27.38
C ARG A 455 -14.90 5.44 28.34
N PRO A 456 -15.32 5.89 29.53
CA PRO A 456 -16.03 5.05 30.49
C PRO A 456 -17.26 4.33 29.92
N GLU A 457 -18.02 5.00 29.06
CA GLU A 457 -19.22 4.45 28.43
C GLU A 457 -18.89 3.27 27.54
N GLU A 458 -17.82 3.35 26.74
CA GLU A 458 -17.39 2.27 25.85
C GLU A 458 -16.88 1.06 26.65
N ILE A 459 -16.28 1.29 27.83
CA ILE A 459 -15.87 0.21 28.75
C ILE A 459 -17.08 -0.51 29.32
N VAL A 460 -18.07 0.23 29.85
CA VAL A 460 -19.31 -0.37 30.38
C VAL A 460 -20.08 -1.08 29.28
N TRP A 461 -20.20 -0.45 28.12
CA TRP A 461 -20.80 -1.05 26.93
C TRP A 461 -20.11 -2.37 26.57
N HIS A 462 -18.78 -2.41 26.56
CA HIS A 462 -18.03 -3.64 26.30
C HIS A 462 -18.39 -4.74 27.32
N LEU A 463 -18.46 -4.41 28.61
CA LEU A 463 -18.79 -5.38 29.67
C LEU A 463 -20.23 -5.90 29.55
N ARG A 464 -21.20 -5.02 29.28
CA ARG A 464 -22.60 -5.41 29.09
C ARG A 464 -22.79 -6.23 27.81
N CYS A 465 -22.28 -5.76 26.67
CA CYS A 465 -22.51 -6.41 25.39
C CYS A 465 -21.68 -7.69 25.21
N CYS A 466 -20.40 -7.67 25.58
CA CYS A 466 -19.51 -8.81 25.35
C CYS A 466 -19.59 -9.85 26.48
N HIS A 467 -19.94 -9.45 27.71
CA HIS A 467 -19.90 -10.35 28.88
C HIS A 467 -21.21 -10.44 29.64
N GLY A 468 -22.22 -9.63 29.31
CA GLY A 468 -23.49 -9.58 30.06
C GLY A 468 -23.30 -9.16 31.52
N LYS A 469 -22.30 -8.31 31.80
CA LYS A 469 -21.86 -7.97 33.15
C LYS A 469 -21.82 -6.45 33.34
N GLU A 470 -22.21 -5.99 34.54
CA GLU A 470 -21.94 -4.64 35.01
C GLU A 470 -20.47 -4.43 35.39
N PHE A 471 -20.03 -3.18 35.38
CA PHE A 471 -18.65 -2.82 35.68
C PHE A 471 -18.28 -3.03 37.14
N GLU A 472 -17.10 -3.63 37.37
CA GLU A 472 -16.44 -3.64 38.67
C GLU A 472 -15.01 -3.10 38.51
N LYS A 473 -14.48 -2.37 39.51
CA LYS A 473 -13.11 -1.78 39.50
C LYS A 473 -12.00 -2.77 39.13
N ARG A 474 -12.20 -4.06 39.43
CA ARG A 474 -11.27 -5.17 39.12
C ARG A 474 -11.30 -5.66 37.67
N ASP A 475 -12.22 -5.16 36.84
CA ASP A 475 -12.37 -5.55 35.43
C ASP A 475 -11.38 -4.86 34.51
N ILE A 476 -10.79 -3.74 34.94
CA ILE A 476 -9.69 -3.08 34.24
C ILE A 476 -8.36 -3.59 34.81
N LEU A 477 -7.61 -4.28 33.95
CA LEU A 477 -6.22 -4.63 34.19
C LEU A 477 -5.32 -3.75 33.34
N PHE A 478 -4.12 -3.45 33.85
CA PHE A 478 -3.08 -2.77 33.07
C PHE A 478 -2.08 -3.80 32.55
N PHE A 479 -1.71 -3.67 31.28
CA PHE A 479 -0.67 -4.46 30.65
C PHE A 479 0.43 -3.53 30.16
N ILE A 480 1.65 -3.74 30.64
CA ILE A 480 2.84 -3.01 30.18
C ILE A 480 3.47 -3.86 29.09
N ASP A 481 3.56 -3.33 27.87
CA ASP A 481 4.34 -3.96 26.81
C ASP A 481 5.83 -3.73 27.08
N SER A 482 6.43 -4.63 27.87
CA SER A 482 7.83 -4.51 28.30
C SER A 482 8.81 -4.51 27.12
N GLU A 483 8.45 -5.08 25.97
CA GLU A 483 9.26 -5.04 24.75
C GLU A 483 9.04 -3.80 23.89
N ALA A 484 7.89 -3.11 23.97
CA ALA A 484 7.75 -1.79 23.37
C ALA A 484 8.75 -0.81 23.98
N LYS A 485 9.00 -0.93 25.30
CA LYS A 485 10.07 -0.19 25.99
C LYS A 485 11.46 -0.54 25.43
N THR A 486 11.72 -1.82 25.16
CA THR A 486 12.98 -2.27 24.53
C THR A 486 13.11 -1.86 23.06
N ARG A 487 12.00 -1.83 22.31
CA ARG A 487 11.98 -1.39 20.89
C ARG A 487 12.06 0.12 20.75
N LEU A 488 11.44 0.92 21.63
CA LEU A 488 11.61 2.38 21.62
C LEU A 488 13.06 2.75 21.95
N VAL A 489 13.66 2.07 22.95
CA VAL A 489 15.08 2.24 23.27
C VAL A 489 15.98 1.74 22.14
N ALA A 490 15.65 0.62 21.49
CA ALA A 490 16.42 0.10 20.36
C ALA A 490 16.18 0.87 19.04
N HIS A 491 15.04 1.56 18.88
CA HIS A 491 14.70 2.34 17.70
C HIS A 491 15.18 3.79 17.82
N CYS A 492 15.15 4.38 19.01
CA CYS A 492 15.89 5.61 19.31
C CYS A 492 17.41 5.36 19.27
N GLY A 493 17.88 4.22 19.79
CA GLY A 493 19.28 3.80 19.67
C GLY A 493 19.71 3.53 18.23
N ARG A 494 18.86 2.89 17.42
CA ARG A 494 19.11 2.68 15.99
C ARG A 494 18.94 3.94 15.14
N GLY A 495 18.02 4.84 15.49
CA GLY A 495 17.85 6.13 14.81
C GLY A 495 19.07 7.02 15.04
N LEU A 496 19.56 7.10 16.29
CA LEU A 496 20.80 7.81 16.60
C LEU A 496 22.01 7.13 15.96
N ALA A 497 22.10 5.80 15.98
CA ALA A 497 23.18 5.06 15.32
C ALA A 497 23.13 5.16 13.79
N MET A 498 21.94 5.29 13.19
CA MET A 498 21.75 5.43 11.74
C MET A 498 21.97 6.86 11.27
N VAL A 499 21.68 7.87 12.10
CA VAL A 499 22.10 9.27 11.85
C VAL A 499 23.62 9.38 11.99
N ILE A 500 24.22 8.78 13.03
CA ILE A 500 25.69 8.72 13.17
C ILE A 500 26.32 7.92 12.04
N ALA A 501 25.72 6.79 11.62
CA ALA A 501 26.20 6.01 10.50
C ALA A 501 26.04 6.75 9.17
N ASN A 502 24.93 7.44 8.92
CA ASN A 502 24.73 8.24 7.70
C ASN A 502 25.66 9.45 7.67
N SER A 503 25.89 10.14 8.80
CA SER A 503 26.89 11.22 8.88
C SER A 503 28.32 10.69 8.72
N LEU A 504 28.63 9.50 9.23
CA LEU A 504 29.91 8.84 8.98
C LEU A 504 30.02 8.36 7.53
N GLN A 505 28.93 7.91 6.91
CA GLN A 505 28.90 7.41 5.54
C GLN A 505 28.92 8.55 4.52
N GLU A 506 28.34 9.72 4.81
CA GLU A 506 28.54 10.96 4.05
C GLU A 506 29.96 11.49 4.22
N ALA A 507 30.51 11.50 5.45
CA ALA A 507 31.91 11.85 5.66
C ALA A 507 32.86 10.87 4.96
N GLN A 508 32.51 9.58 4.90
CA GLN A 508 33.27 8.55 4.21
C GLN A 508 33.08 8.62 2.68
N LYS A 509 31.92 9.05 2.19
CA LYS A 509 31.65 9.31 0.76
C LYS A 509 32.43 10.53 0.26
N LEU A 510 32.50 11.59 1.06
CA LEU A 510 33.36 12.76 0.81
C LEU A 510 34.86 12.43 0.87
N LEU A 511 35.24 11.34 1.55
CA LEU A 511 36.63 10.85 1.62
C LEU A 511 36.94 9.72 0.62
N LEU A 512 35.94 9.15 -0.07
CA LEU A 512 36.10 8.01 -1.00
C LEU A 512 35.69 8.29 -2.45
N GLU A 513 35.28 9.51 -2.80
CA GLU A 513 35.21 9.96 -4.20
C GLU A 513 36.62 10.30 -4.75
N SER A 514 37.50 9.30 -4.67
CA SER A 514 38.65 9.09 -5.56
C SER A 514 38.67 7.61 -5.93
N PRO A 515 38.73 7.25 -7.23
CA PRO A 515 38.28 5.93 -7.67
C PRO A 515 39.33 4.84 -7.46
N CYS A 516 38.83 3.65 -7.09
CA CYS A 516 39.16 2.33 -7.68
C CYS A 516 39.29 1.23 -6.63
N THR A 517 38.29 0.34 -6.57
CA THR A 517 38.56 -1.09 -6.30
C THR A 517 37.60 -2.00 -7.07
N VAL A 518 38.12 -2.60 -8.14
CA VAL A 518 37.55 -3.78 -8.79
C VAL A 518 37.90 -5.02 -7.96
N ALA A 519 36.89 -5.74 -7.49
CA ALA A 519 37.03 -7.09 -6.94
C ALA A 519 36.84 -8.16 -8.06
N PRO A 520 37.54 -9.31 -8.00
CA PRO A 520 37.50 -10.30 -9.06
C PRO A 520 36.30 -11.25 -8.89
N ARG A 521 35.53 -11.50 -9.96
CA ARG A 521 34.52 -12.57 -9.98
C ARG A 521 35.02 -13.84 -10.68
N ARG A 522 34.73 -14.95 -10.00
CA ARG A 522 34.90 -16.35 -10.40
C ARG A 522 34.11 -16.66 -11.66
N ARG A 523 34.72 -17.52 -12.49
CA ARG A 523 34.11 -18.18 -13.66
C ARG A 523 32.91 -19.03 -13.26
N HIS A 524 31.79 -18.89 -13.96
CA HIS A 524 30.82 -19.97 -14.14
C HIS A 524 30.48 -20.15 -15.62
N ASN A 525 30.34 -21.42 -15.98
CA ASN A 525 30.15 -21.93 -17.31
C ASN A 525 28.77 -21.61 -17.88
N ARG A 526 28.80 -21.42 -19.20
CA ARG A 526 27.71 -21.28 -20.16
C ARG A 526 26.78 -22.50 -20.13
N VAL A 527 25.49 -22.28 -19.89
CA VAL A 527 24.39 -23.15 -20.30
C VAL A 527 23.43 -22.27 -21.08
N GLU A 528 23.17 -22.67 -22.33
CA GLU A 528 22.23 -22.01 -23.24
C GLU A 528 20.80 -22.41 -22.87
N VAL A 529 19.95 -21.42 -22.59
CA VAL A 529 18.49 -21.58 -22.58
C VAL A 529 17.89 -20.32 -23.21
N GLY A 530 17.15 -20.52 -24.30
CA GLY A 530 16.34 -19.49 -24.93
C GLY A 530 15.22 -19.05 -24.01
N GLY A 531 15.14 -17.74 -23.77
CA GLY A 531 14.07 -17.10 -23.02
C GLY A 531 13.67 -15.82 -23.72
N SER A 532 12.43 -15.78 -24.18
CA SER A 532 11.73 -14.60 -24.68
C SER A 532 11.62 -13.56 -23.56
N PHE A 533 12.22 -12.40 -23.75
CA PHE A 533 12.05 -11.25 -22.85
C PHE A 533 10.71 -10.56 -23.17
N SER A 534 9.86 -10.47 -22.14
CA SER A 534 8.68 -9.61 -22.10
C SER A 534 9.14 -8.18 -21.83
N ALA A 535 8.84 -7.26 -22.75
CA ALA A 535 9.09 -5.83 -22.59
C ALA A 535 7.96 -5.18 -21.76
N ALA A 536 8.33 -4.26 -20.88
CA ALA A 536 7.41 -3.31 -20.25
C ALA A 536 6.73 -2.43 -21.33
N PRO A 537 5.53 -1.86 -21.07
CA PRO A 537 4.80 -1.10 -22.08
C PRO A 537 5.49 0.25 -22.31
N PHE A 538 6.42 0.27 -23.25
CA PHE A 538 6.68 1.49 -24.00
C PHE A 538 5.38 1.85 -24.73
N ILE A 539 5.02 3.13 -24.72
CA ILE A 539 4.04 3.67 -25.67
C ILE A 539 4.60 3.35 -27.05
N VAL A 540 4.08 2.29 -27.68
CA VAL A 540 4.40 1.92 -29.05
C VAL A 540 3.76 2.98 -29.92
N ILE A 541 4.54 4.02 -30.24
CA ILE A 541 4.22 4.96 -31.30
C ILE A 541 4.26 4.14 -32.60
N ASN A 542 3.11 3.59 -33.00
CA ASN A 542 2.94 2.96 -34.30
C ASN A 542 3.09 4.05 -35.37
N GLN A 543 4.29 4.18 -35.95
CA GLN A 543 4.49 4.97 -37.16
C GLN A 543 3.66 4.35 -38.29
N ARG A 544 2.77 5.14 -38.88
CA ARG A 544 2.09 4.84 -40.15
C ARG A 544 2.80 5.54 -41.29
#